data_AF-A0A9X1KA63-F1
#
_entry.id   AF-A0A9X1KA63-F1
#
_cell.length_a   1.000
_cell.length_b   1.000
_cell.length_c   1.000
_cell.angle_alpha   90.00
_cell.angle_beta   90.00
_cell.angle_gamma   90.00
#
_symmetry.space_group_name_H-M   'P 1'
#
loop_
_entity.id
_entity.type
_entity.pdbx_description
1 polymer ?
#
loop_
_entity_poly.entity_id
_entity_poly.type
_entity_poly.pdbx_seq_one_letter_code
_entity_poly.pdbx_strand_id
1 'polypeptide(L)'
;MKISHSFTANITKDTYVSSYSNGNNQSCSFFADGETVTINFNADCLHQVRETIKVLQQIDQSLSEQRQQQIANELEQLNTHHFMSLSQSHNGKYHTMEITS
;
A
#
# COMPACT_ATOMS: atom_id res chain seq x y z
N MET A 1 -13.55 36.02 -14.97
CA MET A 1 -13.90 34.89 -14.07
C MET A 1 -13.60 33.60 -14.84
N LYS A 2 -12.58 32.83 -14.44
CA LYS A 2 -12.31 31.52 -15.06
C LYS A 2 -13.25 30.50 -14.41
N ILE A 3 -14.16 29.93 -15.19
CA ILE A 3 -15.02 28.85 -14.73
C ILE A 3 -14.12 27.61 -14.67
N SER A 4 -13.85 27.13 -13.45
CA SER A 4 -13.12 25.88 -13.24
C SER A 4 -14.13 24.75 -13.33
N HIS A 5 -14.19 24.07 -14.48
CA HIS A 5 -14.94 22.83 -14.58
C HIS A 5 -14.08 21.71 -13.99
N SER A 6 -14.41 21.28 -12.78
CA SER A 6 -13.83 20.06 -12.21
C SER A 6 -14.59 18.85 -12.75
N PHE A 7 -13.87 17.94 -13.37
CA PHE A 7 -14.39 16.62 -13.74
C PHE A 7 -13.71 15.58 -12.85
N THR A 8 -14.50 14.71 -12.22
CA THR A 8 -14.00 13.61 -11.41
C THR A 8 -14.32 12.31 -12.13
N ALA A 9 -13.28 11.57 -12.49
CA ALA A 9 -13.39 10.21 -13.00
C ALA A 9 -12.72 9.24 -12.04
N ASN A 10 -13.35 8.07 -11.88
CA ASN A 10 -12.78 6.96 -11.11
C ASN A 10 -12.04 6.03 -12.05
N ILE A 11 -10.71 6.04 -11.98
CA ILE A 11 -9.85 5.09 -12.71
C ILE A 11 -9.59 3.89 -11.79
N THR A 12 -10.02 2.72 -12.21
CA THR A 12 -9.80 1.44 -11.52
C THR A 12 -8.74 0.61 -12.26
N LYS A 13 -8.29 -0.50 -11.65
CA LYS A 13 -7.38 -1.46 -12.29
C LYS A 13 -7.93 -2.08 -13.59
N ASP A 14 -9.26 -2.06 -13.76
CA ASP A 14 -9.96 -2.64 -14.90
C ASP A 14 -10.27 -1.58 -15.97
N THR A 15 -9.91 -0.32 -15.73
CA THR A 15 -10.12 0.77 -16.68
C THR A 15 -9.15 0.63 -17.85
N TYR A 16 -9.67 0.39 -19.05
CA TYR A 16 -8.88 0.38 -20.27
C TYR A 16 -8.49 1.81 -20.66
N VAL A 17 -7.17 2.05 -20.76
CA VAL A 17 -6.62 3.34 -21.17
C VAL A 17 -5.92 3.17 -22.51
N SER A 18 -6.28 4.01 -23.48
CA SER A 18 -5.61 4.11 -24.77
C SER A 18 -4.87 5.43 -24.90
N SER A 19 -3.80 5.47 -25.69
CA SER A 19 -3.08 6.70 -25.99
C SER A 19 -3.17 7.00 -27.49
N TYR A 20 -3.24 8.28 -27.81
CA TYR A 20 -3.05 8.76 -29.18
C TYR A 20 -2.30 10.08 -29.18
N SER A 21 -1.51 10.30 -30.22
CA SER A 21 -0.75 11.53 -30.43
C SER A 21 -1.44 12.38 -31.49
N ASN A 22 -1.66 13.66 -31.20
CA ASN A 22 -2.14 14.64 -32.18
C ASN A 22 -1.14 15.81 -32.24
N GLY A 23 0.02 15.56 -32.84
CA GLY A 23 1.10 16.54 -32.96
C GLY A 23 1.75 16.84 -31.61
N ASN A 24 1.62 18.09 -31.14
CA ASN A 24 2.31 18.58 -29.94
C ASN A 24 1.71 18.12 -28.61
N ASN A 25 0.55 17.46 -28.64
CA ASN A 25 -0.08 16.95 -27.43
C ASN A 25 -0.15 15.42 -27.43
N GLN A 26 0.07 14.86 -26.26
CA GLN A 26 -0.17 13.44 -25.99
C GLN A 26 -1.48 13.33 -25.23
N SER A 27 -2.41 12.54 -25.77
CA SER A 27 -3.70 12.32 -25.13
C SER A 27 -3.77 10.88 -24.62
N CYS A 28 -4.39 10.71 -23.45
CA CYS A 28 -4.93 9.42 -23.05
C CYS A 28 -6.44 9.49 -23.03
N SER A 29 -7.10 8.38 -23.32
CA SER A 29 -8.54 8.26 -23.22
C SER A 29 -8.95 6.96 -22.56
N PHE A 30 -10.05 7.01 -21.83
CA PHE A 30 -10.67 5.88 -21.15
C PHE A 30 -12.19 6.06 -21.12
N PHE A 31 -12.91 4.98 -20.89
CA PHE A 31 -14.37 5.03 -20.75
C PHE A 31 -14.76 5.15 -19.28
N ALA A 32 -15.62 6.10 -18.97
CA ALA A 32 -16.23 6.27 -17.65
C ALA A 32 -17.72 6.62 -17.81
N ASP A 33 -18.59 5.95 -17.07
CA ASP A 33 -20.04 6.20 -17.05
C ASP A 33 -20.72 6.23 -18.44
N GLY A 34 -20.21 5.42 -19.38
CA GLY A 34 -20.72 5.35 -20.75
C GLY A 34 -20.19 6.43 -21.69
N GLU A 35 -19.30 7.30 -21.21
CA GLU A 35 -18.66 8.37 -21.99
C GLU A 35 -17.17 8.11 -22.20
N THR A 36 -16.63 8.58 -23.33
CA THR A 36 -15.19 8.62 -23.54
C THR A 36 -14.62 9.87 -22.90
N VAL A 37 -13.79 9.69 -21.88
CA VAL A 37 -13.02 10.77 -21.27
C VAL A 37 -11.66 10.82 -21.96
N THR A 38 -11.27 11.99 -22.43
CA THR A 38 -9.95 12.23 -23.01
C THR A 38 -9.22 13.28 -22.20
N ILE A 39 -8.03 12.93 -21.71
CA ILE A 39 -7.13 13.85 -21.01
C ILE A 39 -5.97 14.17 -21.93
N ASN A 40 -5.75 15.46 -22.17
CA ASN A 40 -4.71 15.94 -23.06
C ASN A 40 -3.58 16.59 -22.28
N PHE A 41 -2.35 16.16 -22.55
CA PHE A 41 -1.15 16.63 -21.87
C PHE A 41 -0.24 17.35 -22.85
N ASN A 42 0.23 18.53 -22.46
CA ASN A 42 1.45 19.10 -23.01
C ASN A 42 2.68 18.48 -22.30
N ALA A 43 3.87 18.71 -22.85
CA ALA A 43 5.10 18.11 -22.34
C ALA A 43 5.38 18.48 -20.87
N ASP A 44 5.19 19.75 -20.49
CA ASP A 44 5.45 20.23 -19.14
C ASP A 44 4.49 19.61 -18.10
N CYS A 45 3.20 19.52 -18.43
CA CYS A 45 2.20 18.89 -17.57
C CYS A 45 2.50 17.39 -17.39
N LEU A 46 2.85 16.68 -18.47
CA LEU A 46 3.22 15.27 -18.39
C LEU A 46 4.46 15.06 -17.51
N HIS A 47 5.44 15.97 -17.59
CA HIS A 47 6.61 15.95 -16.71
C HIS A 47 6.22 16.11 -15.23
N GLN A 48 5.36 17.08 -14.90
CA GLN A 48 4.88 17.27 -13.51
C GLN A 48 4.07 16.07 -12.99
N VAL A 49 3.21 15.49 -13.83
CA VAL A 49 2.47 14.25 -13.48
C VAL A 49 3.46 13.13 -13.17
N ARG A 50 4.51 12.98 -13.97
CA ARG A 50 5.56 11.98 -13.73
C ARG A 50 6.30 12.20 -12.41
N GLU A 51 6.68 13.43 -12.09
CA GLU A 51 7.32 13.72 -10.79
C GLU A 51 6.37 13.46 -9.63
N THR A 52 5.08 13.75 -9.78
CA THR A 52 4.05 13.44 -8.79
C THR A 52 3.93 11.93 -8.56
N ILE A 53 3.89 11.14 -9.64
CA ILE A 53 3.86 9.66 -9.56
C ILE A 53 5.08 9.13 -8.80
N LYS A 54 6.28 9.67 -9.07
CA LYS A 54 7.49 9.26 -8.34
C LYS A 54 7.37 9.50 -6.83
N VAL A 55 6.87 10.68 -6.43
CA VAL A 55 6.65 10.99 -5.01
C VAL A 55 5.64 10.04 -4.39
N LEU A 56 4.54 9.73 -5.08
CA LEU A 56 3.54 8.77 -4.61
C LEU A 56 4.13 7.36 -4.43
N GLN A 57 4.99 6.92 -5.34
CA GLN A 57 5.70 5.64 -5.22
C GLN A 57 6.63 5.60 -4.01
N GLN A 58 7.33 6.70 -3.72
CA GLN A 58 8.18 6.82 -2.52
C GLN A 58 7.36 6.76 -1.23
N ILE A 59 6.20 7.43 -1.21
CA ILE A 59 5.29 7.39 -0.06
C ILE A 59 4.81 5.95 0.18
N ASP A 60 4.36 5.26 -0.86
CA ASP A 60 3.88 3.88 -0.77
C ASP A 60 4.96 2.92 -0.25
N GLN A 61 6.21 3.08 -0.74
CA GLN A 61 7.35 2.33 -0.24
C GLN A 61 7.59 2.60 1.26
N SER A 62 7.63 3.86 1.68
CA SER A 62 7.84 4.22 3.09
C SER A 62 6.76 3.66 4.01
N LEU A 63 5.49 3.72 3.59
CA LEU A 63 4.38 3.12 4.34
C LEU A 63 4.51 1.59 4.43
N SER A 64 4.95 0.95 3.35
CA SER A 64 5.19 -0.50 3.34
C SER A 64 6.32 -0.91 4.30
N GLU A 65 7.41 -0.16 4.33
CA GLU A 65 8.53 -0.38 5.26
C GLU A 65 8.08 -0.17 6.72
N GLN A 66 7.35 0.91 6.99
CA GLN A 66 6.80 1.18 8.32
C GLN A 66 5.90 0.03 8.79
N ARG A 67 5.05 -0.49 7.91
CA ARG A 67 4.17 -1.63 8.23
C ARG A 67 4.97 -2.90 8.53
N GLN A 68 6.02 -3.18 7.77
CA GLN A 68 6.90 -4.33 8.03
C GLN A 68 7.59 -4.21 9.39
N GLN A 69 8.06 -3.01 9.76
CA GLN A 69 8.65 -2.77 11.07
C GLN A 69 7.64 -2.97 12.22
N GLN A 70 6.40 -2.51 12.05
CA GLN A 70 5.33 -2.74 13.04
C GLN A 70 5.09 -4.24 13.25
N ILE A 71 4.98 -5.01 12.17
CA ILE A 71 4.81 -6.47 12.25
C ILE A 71 6.01 -7.13 12.94
N ALA A 72 7.24 -6.71 12.63
CA ALA A 72 8.44 -7.24 13.28
C ALA A 72 8.43 -6.99 14.80
N ASN A 73 8.09 -5.77 15.22
CA ASN A 73 8.00 -5.41 16.64
C ASN A 73 6.90 -6.21 17.35
N GLU A 74 5.74 -6.40 16.72
CA GLU A 74 4.65 -7.22 17.27
C GLU A 74 5.07 -8.69 17.44
N LEU A 75 5.80 -9.25 16.47
CA LEU A 75 6.35 -10.61 16.56
C LEU A 75 7.37 -10.76 17.68
N GLU A 76 8.26 -9.79 17.88
CA GLU A 76 9.22 -9.79 18.99
C GLU A 76 8.52 -9.79 20.36
N GLN A 77 7.46 -8.99 20.51
CA GLN A 77 6.66 -8.94 21.74
C GLN A 77 5.96 -10.28 22.00
N LEU A 78 5.37 -10.89 20.98
CA LEU A 78 4.74 -12.22 21.09
C LEU A 78 5.74 -13.29 21.53
N ASN A 79 6.93 -13.31 20.93
CA ASN A 79 7.99 -14.25 21.33
C ASN A 79 8.43 -14.03 22.78
N THR A 80 8.59 -12.77 23.20
CA THR A 80 9.02 -12.44 24.56
C THR A 80 8.00 -12.88 25.62
N HIS A 81 6.71 -12.74 25.34
CA HIS A 81 5.63 -13.23 26.22
C HIS A 81 5.59 -14.78 26.29
N HIS A 82 5.98 -15.48 25.23
CA HIS A 82 6.07 -16.94 25.25
C HIS A 82 7.20 -17.45 26.16
N PHE A 83 8.34 -16.76 26.20
CA PHE A 83 9.45 -17.10 27.09
C PHE A 83 9.21 -16.69 28.56
N MET A 84 8.49 -15.59 28.82
CA MET A 84 8.15 -15.20 30.20
C MET A 84 7.04 -16.03 30.85
N SER A 85 6.25 -16.79 30.07
CA SER A 85 5.25 -17.72 30.61
C SER A 85 5.86 -19.01 31.18
N LEU A 86 7.13 -19.34 30.88
CA LEU A 86 7.78 -20.56 31.34
C LEU A 86 8.65 -20.36 32.60
N SER A 87 8.85 -19.12 33.07
CA SER A 87 9.74 -18.80 34.19
C SER A 87 9.03 -18.56 35.53
N GLN A 88 7.73 -18.79 35.64
CA GLN A 88 7.01 -18.82 36.92
C GLN A 88 6.24 -20.13 37.14
N SER A 89 6.99 -21.20 37.44
CA SER A 89 6.46 -22.29 38.27
C SER A 89 7.56 -22.79 39.21
N HIS A 90 7.95 -21.92 40.15
CA HIS A 90 8.54 -22.35 41.41
C HIS A 90 7.41 -22.48 42.43
N ASN A 91 6.83 -23.67 42.53
CA ASN A 91 6.48 -24.18 43.85
C ASN A 91 6.54 -25.71 43.85
N GLY A 92 7.35 -26.24 44.76
CA GLY A 92 7.80 -27.62 44.76
C GLY A 92 6.70 -28.63 45.04
N LYS A 93 6.81 -29.78 44.37
CA LYS A 93 6.64 -31.13 44.92
C LYS A 93 7.02 -32.13 43.82
N TYR A 94 8.26 -32.62 43.89
CA TYR A 94 8.66 -33.82 43.18
C TYR A 94 7.87 -34.98 43.79
N HIS A 95 6.88 -35.49 43.05
CA HIS A 95 6.24 -36.75 43.38
C HIS A 95 6.98 -37.85 42.61
N THR A 96 7.90 -38.53 43.29
CA THR A 96 8.52 -39.76 42.81
C THR A 96 7.44 -40.85 42.79
N MET A 97 7.01 -41.27 41.61
CA MET A 97 6.23 -42.50 41.48
C MET A 97 7.18 -43.69 41.56
N GLU A 98 7.14 -44.41 42.67
CA GLU A 98 7.69 -45.76 42.76
C GLU A 98 6.81 -46.70 41.93
N ILE A 99 7.38 -47.26 40.87
CA ILE A 99 6.80 -48.39 40.14
C ILE A 99 7.22 -49.64 40.92
N THR A 100 6.28 -50.23 41.67
CA THR A 100 6.44 -51.55 42.27
C THR A 100 6.22 -52.63 41.21
N SER A 101 7.04 -53.67 41.31
CA SER A 101 7.23 -54.78 40.36
C SER A 101 6.07 -55.76 40.28
#